data_AF-A0A929CFD9-F1
#
_entry.id   AF-A0A929CFD9-F1
#
_cell.length_a   1.000
_cell.length_b   1.000
_cell.length_c   1.000
_cell.angle_alpha   90.00
_cell.angle_beta   90.00
_cell.angle_gamma   90.00
#
_symmetry.space_group_name_H-M   'P 1'
#
loop_
_entity.id
_entity.type
_entity.pdbx_description
1 polymer ?
#
loop_
_entity_poly.entity_id
_entity_poly.type
_entity_poly.pdbx_seq_one_letter_code
_entity_poly.pdbx_strand_id
1 'polypeptide(L)'
;MTKYSEHEIYSTLLESVKLSLLHAGRYNRSDMVGPAVILWSDSDNQWAPLVDLLRPLMPELFTLGEYEPGKKIGPAIWLRCVIERSLPDIDLPEDVTPVIYMPNVSRQTLRAVEECPDPLKPLVELQYRGTVWTQRNGRDWTVEAFLVSKDGRLGLDVAKDRNTRRSMIGALTQLAVIPITRLHGKRLEAEDFDKLMVEDTPRDLLVWMNSPAEIREKWDDNKWAAFISRCKAEYGFDPEKDGEIVAGEKLGLRDDEVWGNLWRRFEESPLLYPGLPELLRRSKPSGKLIFDKEPWPDENDSEEKSLRQELLELSSKSPAEARQKIEELEARHNKRRDWVWVGIGQSPLAIALEHLAVMAKATSQSMGGDSAEAMASIYR
;
A
#
# COMPACT_ATOMS: atom_id res chain seq x y z
N MET A 1 0.13 10.04 26.68
CA MET A 1 -0.36 10.72 25.47
C MET A 1 0.22 9.96 24.29
N THR A 2 -0.61 9.13 23.68
CA THR A 2 -0.22 8.12 22.70
C THR A 2 0.20 8.82 21.40
N LYS A 3 1.46 8.69 21.02
CA LYS A 3 1.95 9.06 19.67
C LYS A 3 1.38 8.04 18.70
N TYR A 4 0.20 8.30 18.16
CA TYR A 4 -0.23 7.68 16.92
C TYR A 4 0.58 8.35 15.80
N SER A 5 1.30 7.57 14.99
CA SER A 5 2.04 8.12 13.86
C SER A 5 1.05 8.45 12.75
N GLU A 6 1.26 9.54 12.01
CA GLU A 6 0.40 10.02 10.92
C GLU A 6 0.10 8.98 9.82
N HIS A 7 0.84 7.86 9.78
CA HIS A 7 0.58 6.72 8.89
C HIS A 7 -0.58 5.81 9.29
N GLU A 8 -1.16 5.94 10.49
CA GLU A 8 -2.21 5.02 10.96
C GLU A 8 -3.63 5.37 10.49
N ILE A 9 -3.83 6.51 9.81
CA ILE A 9 -5.18 7.06 9.61
C ILE A 9 -5.92 6.42 8.41
N TYR A 10 -5.21 5.79 7.45
CA TYR A 10 -5.84 5.27 6.22
C TYR A 10 -5.38 3.88 5.75
N SER A 11 -4.63 3.12 6.55
CA SER A 11 -4.14 1.82 6.09
C SER A 11 -5.26 0.78 5.93
N THR A 12 -5.22 0.03 4.84
CA THR A 12 -5.98 -1.21 4.61
C THR A 12 -5.29 -2.45 5.18
N LEU A 13 -5.98 -3.59 5.19
CA LEU A 13 -5.33 -4.88 5.46
C LEU A 13 -4.21 -5.16 4.47
N LEU A 14 -4.40 -4.90 3.17
CA LEU A 14 -3.39 -5.16 2.15
C LEU A 14 -2.11 -4.34 2.42
N GLU A 15 -2.26 -3.05 2.64
CA GLU A 15 -1.15 -2.14 2.94
C GLU A 15 -0.46 -2.50 4.25
N SER A 16 -1.24 -2.87 5.26
CA SER A 16 -0.69 -3.30 6.54
C SER A 16 0.13 -4.58 6.43
N VAL A 17 -0.29 -5.54 5.61
CA VAL A 17 0.51 -6.76 5.34
C VAL A 17 1.77 -6.40 4.57
N LYS A 18 1.67 -5.59 3.50
CA LYS A 18 2.83 -5.09 2.75
C LYS A 18 3.85 -4.39 3.68
N LEU A 19 3.40 -3.42 4.47
CA LEU A 19 4.24 -2.69 5.42
C LEU A 19 4.83 -3.62 6.49
N SER A 20 4.06 -4.60 6.97
CA SER A 20 4.54 -5.58 7.95
C SER A 20 5.65 -6.48 7.37
N LEU A 21 5.53 -6.90 6.12
CA LEU A 21 6.56 -7.67 5.40
C LEU A 21 7.83 -6.83 5.22
N LEU A 22 7.69 -5.60 4.72
CA LEU A 22 8.83 -4.68 4.55
C LEU A 22 9.51 -4.35 5.88
N HIS A 23 8.73 -4.21 6.96
CA HIS A 23 9.27 -3.98 8.29
C HIS A 23 10.08 -5.18 8.79
N ALA A 24 9.67 -6.41 8.48
CA ALA A 24 10.42 -7.61 8.86
C ALA A 24 11.82 -7.67 8.21
N GLY A 25 12.01 -7.02 7.07
CA GLY A 25 13.30 -6.86 6.40
C GLY A 25 14.19 -5.74 6.95
N ARG A 26 13.71 -4.90 7.88
CA ARG A 26 14.51 -3.80 8.42
C ARG A 26 15.64 -4.32 9.31
N TYR A 27 16.81 -3.71 9.15
CA TYR A 27 18.01 -4.01 9.94
C TYR A 27 18.81 -2.74 10.20
N ASN A 28 19.62 -2.74 11.26
CA ASN A 28 20.54 -1.65 11.53
C ASN A 28 21.79 -1.82 10.65
N ARG A 29 21.92 -1.00 9.60
CA ARG A 29 23.06 -1.02 8.67
C ARG A 29 24.42 -0.77 9.33
N SER A 30 24.45 -0.14 10.51
CA SER A 30 25.70 0.13 11.24
C SER A 30 26.22 -1.07 12.03
N ASP A 31 25.42 -2.12 12.18
CA ASP A 31 25.67 -3.25 13.08
C ASP A 31 25.47 -4.62 12.41
N MET A 32 24.59 -4.69 11.39
CA MET A 32 24.20 -5.95 10.74
C MET A 32 24.24 -5.85 9.22
N VAL A 33 24.55 -6.99 8.58
CA VAL A 33 24.30 -7.21 7.16
C VAL A 33 22.79 -7.42 6.94
N GLY A 34 22.24 -6.89 5.85
CA GLY A 34 20.81 -7.03 5.54
C GLY A 34 20.39 -8.48 5.30
N PRO A 35 19.13 -8.83 5.58
CA PRO A 35 18.62 -10.16 5.29
C PRO A 35 18.65 -10.42 3.78
N ALA A 36 19.12 -11.60 3.37
CA ALA A 36 19.10 -11.97 1.96
C ALA A 36 17.68 -12.14 1.40
N VAL A 37 16.70 -12.43 2.27
CA VAL A 37 15.31 -12.73 1.91
C VAL A 37 14.39 -12.57 3.12
N ILE A 38 13.11 -12.25 2.87
CA ILE A 38 12.01 -12.39 3.82
C ILE A 38 11.22 -13.65 3.46
N LEU A 39 11.23 -14.64 4.34
CA LEU A 39 10.46 -15.88 4.21
C LEU A 39 9.06 -15.69 4.82
N TRP A 40 8.03 -15.92 4.02
CA TRP A 40 6.63 -15.89 4.44
C TRP A 40 6.07 -17.31 4.38
N SER A 41 6.15 -18.02 5.52
CA SER A 41 5.54 -19.34 5.73
C SER A 41 4.03 -19.22 5.99
N ASP A 42 3.26 -20.12 5.39
CA ASP A 42 1.81 -20.23 5.57
C ASP A 42 1.38 -21.70 5.54
N SER A 43 1.25 -22.30 6.73
CA SER A 43 0.96 -23.75 6.86
C SER A 43 -0.38 -24.14 6.27
N ASP A 44 -1.37 -23.25 6.32
CA ASP A 44 -2.76 -23.55 5.96
C ASP A 44 -3.18 -22.85 4.66
N ASN A 45 -2.23 -22.20 3.98
CA ASN A 45 -2.44 -21.45 2.74
C ASN A 45 -3.57 -20.39 2.85
N GLN A 46 -3.70 -19.75 4.01
CA GLN A 46 -4.75 -18.75 4.26
C GLN A 46 -4.53 -17.47 3.45
N TRP A 47 -3.28 -17.13 3.14
CA TRP A 47 -2.89 -15.86 2.54
C TRP A 47 -2.88 -15.85 1.01
N ALA A 48 -3.00 -17.01 0.36
CA ALA A 48 -2.95 -17.11 -1.11
C ALA A 48 -3.82 -16.08 -1.84
N PRO A 49 -5.10 -15.87 -1.47
CA PRO A 49 -5.93 -14.86 -2.13
C PRO A 49 -5.40 -13.42 -2.01
N LEU A 50 -4.68 -13.11 -0.91
CA LEU A 50 -4.08 -11.79 -0.70
C LEU A 50 -2.77 -11.63 -1.45
N VAL A 51 -1.99 -12.70 -1.61
CA VAL A 51 -0.72 -12.71 -2.35
C VAL A 51 -0.92 -12.30 -3.80
N ASP A 52 -2.00 -12.73 -4.43
CA ASP A 52 -2.35 -12.32 -5.80
C ASP A 52 -2.62 -10.81 -5.91
N LEU A 53 -3.21 -10.21 -4.86
CA LEU A 53 -3.44 -8.75 -4.78
C LEU A 53 -2.15 -7.98 -4.45
N LEU A 54 -1.22 -8.57 -3.71
CA LEU A 54 0.06 -7.94 -3.34
C LEU A 54 1.06 -7.94 -4.50
N ARG A 55 1.03 -8.96 -5.37
CA ARG A 55 2.05 -9.16 -6.42
C ARG A 55 2.25 -7.95 -7.35
N PRO A 56 1.20 -7.25 -7.82
CA PRO A 56 1.37 -6.02 -8.61
C PRO A 56 2.03 -4.88 -7.82
N LEU A 57 1.92 -4.89 -6.49
CA LEU A 57 2.40 -3.84 -5.59
C LEU A 57 3.76 -4.13 -4.95
N MET A 58 4.22 -5.37 -5.08
CA MET A 58 5.47 -5.88 -4.54
C MET A 58 6.20 -6.66 -5.64
N PRO A 59 6.95 -5.97 -6.52
CA PRO A 59 7.76 -6.62 -7.55
C PRO A 59 8.72 -7.69 -7.00
N GLU A 60 9.12 -7.55 -5.74
CA GLU A 60 9.99 -8.45 -4.99
C GLU A 60 9.28 -9.69 -4.41
N LEU A 61 7.96 -9.84 -4.58
CA LEU A 61 7.18 -10.97 -4.09
C LEU A 61 7.15 -12.14 -5.09
N PHE A 62 7.74 -13.27 -4.67
CA PHE A 62 7.75 -14.54 -5.40
C PHE A 62 7.05 -15.63 -4.60
N THR A 63 6.60 -16.68 -5.28
CA THR A 63 5.84 -17.78 -4.66
C THR A 63 6.50 -19.12 -4.94
N LEU A 64 6.61 -19.95 -3.90
CA LEU A 64 7.00 -21.34 -4.02
C LEU A 64 5.87 -22.14 -4.68
N GLY A 65 6.20 -22.85 -5.76
CA GLY A 65 5.25 -23.69 -6.49
C GLY A 65 5.86 -24.30 -7.75
N GLU A 66 5.00 -24.66 -8.69
CA GLU A 66 5.41 -25.12 -10.02
C GLU A 66 6.11 -24.00 -10.82
N TYR A 67 6.97 -24.39 -11.75
CA TYR A 67 7.79 -23.44 -12.51
C TYR A 67 6.96 -22.62 -13.51
N GLU A 68 6.57 -21.41 -13.10
CA GLU A 68 5.85 -20.41 -13.89
C GLU A 68 6.49 -19.01 -13.70
N PRO A 69 7.69 -18.77 -14.27
CA PRO A 69 8.48 -17.56 -13.99
C PRO A 69 7.75 -16.26 -14.39
N GLY A 70 6.91 -16.29 -15.43
CA GLY A 70 6.09 -15.14 -15.83
C GLY A 70 5.07 -14.70 -14.78
N LYS A 71 4.68 -15.60 -13.86
CA LYS A 71 3.83 -15.28 -12.70
C LYS A 71 4.62 -15.11 -11.40
N LYS A 72 5.97 -15.13 -11.48
CA LYS A 72 6.88 -15.13 -10.32
C LYS A 72 6.65 -16.32 -9.39
N ILE A 73 6.33 -17.49 -9.96
CA ILE A 73 6.14 -18.75 -9.24
C ILE A 73 7.21 -19.73 -9.69
N GLY A 74 7.80 -20.46 -8.74
CA GLY A 74 8.70 -21.54 -9.11
C GLY A 74 9.20 -22.39 -7.95
N PRO A 75 9.95 -23.47 -8.25
CA PRO A 75 10.43 -24.40 -7.26
C PRO A 75 11.53 -23.76 -6.41
N ALA A 76 11.80 -24.33 -5.24
CA ALA A 76 12.80 -23.85 -4.28
C ALA A 76 14.18 -23.54 -4.90
N ILE A 77 14.65 -24.38 -5.82
CA ILE A 77 15.94 -24.17 -6.49
C ILE A 77 15.92 -22.91 -7.37
N TRP A 78 14.83 -22.66 -8.08
CA TRP A 78 14.66 -21.46 -8.89
C TRP A 78 14.58 -20.23 -8.00
N LEU A 79 13.79 -20.28 -6.93
CA LEU A 79 13.68 -19.19 -5.95
C LEU A 79 15.04 -18.89 -5.29
N ARG A 80 15.86 -19.90 -5.04
CA ARG A 80 17.24 -19.68 -4.56
C ARG A 80 18.05 -18.87 -5.57
N CYS A 81 17.95 -19.17 -6.87
CA CYS A 81 18.61 -18.38 -7.91
C CYS A 81 18.07 -16.94 -7.98
N VAL A 82 16.76 -16.71 -7.74
CA VAL A 82 16.18 -15.36 -7.59
C VAL A 82 16.86 -14.61 -6.45
N ILE A 83 16.99 -15.24 -5.28
CA ILE A 83 17.58 -14.64 -4.08
C ILE A 83 19.05 -14.30 -4.27
N GLU A 84 19.81 -15.20 -4.91
CA GLU A 84 21.22 -14.97 -5.23
C GLU A 84 21.41 -14.02 -6.43
N ARG A 85 20.30 -13.51 -7.01
CA ARG A 85 20.30 -12.58 -8.15
C ARG A 85 21.08 -13.13 -9.35
N SER A 86 21.02 -14.45 -9.57
CA SER A 86 21.79 -15.13 -10.60
C SER A 86 21.01 -15.34 -11.91
N LEU A 87 19.76 -14.87 -11.98
CA LEU A 87 18.90 -15.01 -13.15
C LEU A 87 18.89 -13.71 -13.95
N PRO A 88 19.30 -13.72 -15.24
CA PRO A 88 19.40 -12.51 -16.04
C PRO A 88 18.04 -11.88 -16.35
N ASP A 89 16.98 -12.68 -16.36
CA ASP A 89 15.62 -12.25 -16.75
C ASP A 89 14.81 -11.68 -15.58
N ILE A 90 15.41 -11.55 -14.39
CA ILE A 90 14.75 -11.02 -13.19
C ILE A 90 15.50 -9.78 -12.72
N ASP A 91 14.91 -8.63 -12.97
CA ASP A 91 15.43 -7.35 -12.49
C ASP A 91 14.88 -7.06 -11.08
N LEU A 92 15.73 -7.25 -10.07
CA LEU A 92 15.49 -6.83 -8.70
C LEU A 92 16.56 -5.81 -8.33
N PRO A 93 16.21 -4.60 -7.86
CA PRO A 93 17.19 -3.62 -7.40
C PRO A 93 18.03 -4.15 -6.23
N GLU A 94 19.32 -3.76 -6.14
CA GLU A 94 20.27 -4.27 -5.13
C GLU A 94 19.82 -4.02 -3.69
N ASP A 95 19.11 -2.93 -3.45
CA ASP A 95 18.64 -2.50 -2.14
C ASP A 95 17.28 -3.10 -1.73
N VAL A 96 16.62 -3.82 -2.63
CA VAL A 96 15.33 -4.48 -2.39
C VAL A 96 15.54 -5.91 -1.92
N THR A 97 14.96 -6.26 -0.76
CA THR A 97 15.01 -7.63 -0.23
C THR A 97 13.88 -8.48 -0.84
N PRO A 98 14.18 -9.62 -1.49
CA PRO A 98 13.15 -10.53 -1.99
C PRO A 98 12.22 -11.05 -0.90
N VAL A 99 10.93 -11.22 -1.21
CA VAL A 99 9.93 -11.84 -0.34
C VAL A 99 9.46 -13.15 -0.96
N ILE A 100 9.59 -14.26 -0.24
CA ILE A 100 9.19 -15.59 -0.72
C ILE A 100 7.98 -16.08 0.07
N TYR A 101 6.82 -16.10 -0.59
CA TYR A 101 5.61 -16.72 -0.07
C TYR A 101 5.65 -18.24 -0.28
N MET A 102 5.43 -19.00 0.79
CA MET A 102 5.52 -20.46 0.80
C MET A 102 4.19 -21.07 1.27
N PRO A 103 3.25 -21.30 0.35
CA PRO A 103 1.96 -21.90 0.69
C PRO A 103 2.14 -23.35 1.16
N ASN A 104 1.37 -23.76 2.16
CA ASN A 104 1.42 -25.07 2.81
C ASN A 104 2.76 -25.41 3.49
N VAL A 105 3.61 -24.42 3.75
CA VAL A 105 4.89 -24.61 4.43
C VAL A 105 4.87 -23.85 5.75
N SER A 106 4.98 -24.58 6.85
CA SER A 106 5.14 -23.97 8.17
C SER A 106 6.60 -23.58 8.43
N ARG A 107 6.83 -22.63 9.33
CA ARG A 107 8.19 -22.37 9.82
C ARG A 107 8.82 -23.60 10.50
N GLN A 108 8.01 -24.42 11.17
CA GLN A 108 8.52 -25.62 11.83
C GLN A 108 9.11 -26.61 10.81
N THR A 109 8.47 -26.75 9.65
CA THR A 109 8.96 -27.57 8.54
C THR A 109 10.34 -27.13 8.05
N LEU A 110 10.61 -25.83 7.99
CA LEU A 110 11.92 -25.31 7.60
C LEU A 110 12.99 -25.48 8.69
N ARG A 111 12.59 -25.36 9.97
CA ARG A 111 13.50 -25.53 11.11
C ARG A 111 13.91 -26.98 11.36
N ALA A 112 13.03 -27.93 11.04
CA ALA A 112 13.29 -29.35 11.19
C ALA A 112 14.18 -29.87 10.05
N VAL A 113 15.46 -29.47 10.04
CA VAL A 113 16.39 -29.70 8.90
C VAL A 113 16.46 -31.17 8.46
N GLU A 114 16.47 -32.11 9.41
CA GLU A 114 16.54 -33.55 9.14
C GLU A 114 15.25 -34.12 8.53
N GLU A 115 14.10 -33.58 8.92
CA GLU A 115 12.77 -34.01 8.49
C GLU A 115 12.21 -33.13 7.35
N CYS A 116 12.98 -32.13 6.92
CA CYS A 116 12.54 -31.17 5.91
C CYS A 116 12.39 -31.88 4.55
N PRO A 117 11.24 -31.75 3.86
CA PRO A 117 11.03 -32.34 2.54
C PRO A 117 12.13 -31.95 1.54
N ASP A 118 12.57 -32.91 0.72
CA ASP A 118 13.63 -32.71 -0.27
C ASP A 118 13.44 -31.47 -1.16
N PRO A 119 12.23 -31.18 -1.68
CA PRO A 119 12.01 -29.99 -2.49
C PRO A 119 12.25 -28.67 -1.75
N LEU A 120 12.17 -28.63 -0.42
CA LEU A 120 12.34 -27.41 0.38
C LEU A 120 13.78 -27.20 0.86
N LYS A 121 14.61 -28.25 0.84
CA LYS A 121 16.02 -28.21 1.29
C LYS A 121 16.84 -27.04 0.74
N PRO A 122 16.68 -26.60 -0.53
CA PRO A 122 17.40 -25.43 -1.03
C PRO A 122 17.13 -24.13 -0.26
N LEU A 123 15.99 -24.01 0.42
CA LEU A 123 15.59 -22.82 1.17
C LEU A 123 15.90 -22.90 2.67
N VAL A 124 16.29 -24.07 3.19
CA VAL A 124 16.46 -24.29 4.64
C VAL A 124 17.54 -23.37 5.24
N GLU A 125 18.64 -23.13 4.53
CA GLU A 125 19.71 -22.25 5.03
C GLU A 125 19.23 -20.80 5.21
N LEU A 126 18.26 -20.36 4.40
CA LEU A 126 17.79 -18.97 4.37
C LEU A 126 17.14 -18.55 5.67
N GLN A 127 16.78 -19.48 6.56
CA GLN A 127 16.34 -19.12 7.91
C GLN A 127 17.45 -18.47 8.77
N TYR A 128 18.72 -18.62 8.38
CA TYR A 128 19.88 -18.06 9.07
C TYR A 128 20.41 -16.78 8.40
N ARG A 129 20.36 -16.71 7.06
CA ARG A 129 20.82 -15.54 6.29
C ARG A 129 19.69 -14.55 5.94
N GLY A 130 18.45 -15.00 6.01
CA GLY A 130 17.25 -14.19 5.84
C GLY A 130 16.50 -13.96 7.15
N THR A 131 15.26 -13.49 7.04
CA THR A 131 14.33 -13.28 8.15
C THR A 131 13.02 -14.02 7.85
N VAL A 132 12.32 -14.48 8.87
CA VAL A 132 11.01 -15.15 8.71
C VAL A 132 9.92 -14.25 9.28
N TRP A 133 8.93 -13.92 8.46
CA TRP A 133 7.78 -13.11 8.86
C TRP A 133 6.90 -13.90 9.83
N THR A 134 7.12 -13.69 11.14
CA THR A 134 6.52 -14.50 12.21
C THR A 134 6.01 -13.67 13.37
N GLN A 135 5.18 -14.29 14.19
CA GLN A 135 4.71 -13.76 15.45
C GLN A 135 5.87 -13.54 16.42
N ARG A 136 5.70 -12.67 17.42
CA ARG A 136 6.69 -12.50 18.50
C ARG A 136 7.00 -13.82 19.22
N ASN A 137 6.02 -14.73 19.29
CA ASN A 137 6.18 -16.07 19.85
C ASN A 137 6.82 -17.09 18.86
N GLY A 138 7.20 -16.65 17.66
CA GLY A 138 7.83 -17.46 16.61
C GLY A 138 6.88 -18.35 15.79
N ARG A 139 5.56 -18.25 15.97
CA ARG A 139 4.57 -18.95 15.14
C ARG A 139 4.35 -18.24 13.80
N ASP A 140 3.86 -18.98 12.82
CA ASP A 140 3.42 -18.44 11.53
C ASP A 140 2.24 -17.48 11.74
N TRP A 141 2.10 -16.51 10.84
CA TRP A 141 0.94 -15.62 10.85
C TRP A 141 -0.25 -16.30 10.20
N THR A 142 -1.32 -16.48 10.97
CA THR A 142 -2.65 -16.72 10.40
C THR A 142 -3.34 -15.39 10.13
N VAL A 143 -4.36 -15.37 9.27
CA VAL A 143 -5.17 -14.18 9.01
C VAL A 143 -5.78 -13.68 10.33
N GLU A 144 -6.37 -14.58 11.12
CA GLU A 144 -6.97 -14.24 12.44
C GLU A 144 -5.93 -13.60 13.38
N ALA A 145 -4.73 -14.19 13.48
CA ALA A 145 -3.69 -13.66 14.35
C ALA A 145 -3.24 -12.26 13.89
N PHE A 146 -3.12 -12.04 12.58
CA PHE A 146 -2.75 -10.73 12.02
C PHE A 146 -3.76 -9.65 12.39
N LEU A 147 -5.06 -9.94 12.25
CA LEU A 147 -6.14 -9.00 12.57
C LEU A 147 -6.21 -8.69 14.07
N VAL A 148 -6.08 -9.70 14.93
CA VAL A 148 -6.33 -9.57 16.39
C VAL A 148 -5.13 -9.02 17.18
N SER A 149 -3.90 -9.23 16.69
CA SER A 149 -2.70 -8.89 17.45
C SER A 149 -2.59 -7.39 17.74
N LYS A 150 -2.40 -7.05 19.02
CA LYS A 150 -2.17 -5.66 19.50
C LYS A 150 -0.71 -5.22 19.41
N ASP A 151 0.20 -6.18 19.25
CA ASP A 151 1.65 -5.97 19.21
C ASP A 151 2.13 -5.50 17.83
N GLY A 152 1.72 -4.28 17.44
CA GLY A 152 2.10 -3.65 16.18
C GLY A 152 1.36 -4.18 14.96
N ARG A 153 0.09 -4.56 15.12
CA ARG A 153 -0.83 -4.95 14.03
C ARG A 153 -2.19 -4.28 14.22
N LEU A 154 -3.21 -4.87 13.62
CA LEU A 154 -4.49 -4.20 13.47
C LEU A 154 -5.30 -4.13 14.77
N GLY A 155 -5.00 -4.97 15.78
CA GLY A 155 -5.63 -4.87 17.09
C GLY A 155 -7.17 -4.99 17.10
N LEU A 156 -7.74 -5.62 16.07
CA LEU A 156 -9.19 -5.72 15.88
C LEU A 156 -9.82 -6.71 16.86
N ASP A 157 -11.06 -6.44 17.29
CA ASP A 157 -11.84 -7.40 18.04
C ASP A 157 -12.57 -8.35 17.07
N VAL A 158 -12.07 -9.57 16.92
CA VAL A 158 -12.63 -10.60 16.03
C VAL A 158 -13.09 -11.80 16.85
N ALA A 159 -14.30 -12.29 16.59
CA ALA A 159 -14.78 -13.54 17.19
C ALA A 159 -13.94 -14.74 16.71
N LYS A 160 -13.59 -15.63 17.66
CA LYS A 160 -12.64 -16.73 17.45
C LYS A 160 -13.32 -18.08 17.22
N ASP A 161 -14.60 -18.09 16.90
CA ASP A 161 -15.33 -19.31 16.58
C ASP A 161 -15.03 -19.77 15.15
N ARG A 162 -15.35 -21.04 14.85
CA ARG A 162 -15.04 -21.65 13.55
C ARG A 162 -15.79 -20.99 12.39
N ASN A 163 -17.00 -20.50 12.62
CA ASN A 163 -17.79 -19.87 11.56
C ASN A 163 -17.16 -18.54 11.16
N THR A 164 -16.82 -17.70 12.14
CA THR A 164 -16.15 -16.42 11.91
C THR A 164 -14.81 -16.60 11.17
N ARG A 165 -13.99 -17.57 11.55
CA ARG A 165 -12.74 -17.87 10.82
C ARG A 165 -12.97 -18.20 9.35
N ARG A 166 -13.98 -19.03 9.06
CA ARG A 166 -14.30 -19.44 7.69
C ARG A 166 -14.78 -18.25 6.85
N SER A 167 -15.70 -17.46 7.38
CA SER A 167 -16.21 -16.26 6.69
C SER A 167 -15.11 -15.23 6.47
N MET A 168 -14.24 -15.02 7.46
CA MET A 168 -13.07 -14.14 7.35
C MET A 168 -12.11 -14.55 6.22
N ILE A 169 -11.76 -15.84 6.11
CA ILE A 169 -10.91 -16.34 5.02
C ILE A 169 -11.63 -16.22 3.67
N GLY A 170 -12.92 -16.56 3.62
CA GLY A 170 -13.75 -16.43 2.41
C GLY A 170 -13.85 -14.98 1.91
N ALA A 171 -13.88 -14.02 2.83
CA ALA A 171 -13.95 -12.59 2.55
C ALA A 171 -12.57 -11.90 2.46
N LEU A 172 -11.46 -12.66 2.45
CA LEU A 172 -10.12 -12.07 2.57
C LEU A 172 -9.83 -11.05 1.46
N THR A 173 -10.25 -11.30 0.22
CA THR A 173 -10.02 -10.35 -0.88
C THR A 173 -10.82 -9.06 -0.72
N GLN A 174 -12.00 -9.12 -0.11
CA GLN A 174 -12.87 -7.99 0.20
C GLN A 174 -12.28 -7.21 1.37
N LEU A 175 -11.88 -7.93 2.42
CA LEU A 175 -11.26 -7.37 3.61
C LEU A 175 -9.93 -6.67 3.30
N ALA A 176 -9.20 -7.16 2.30
CA ALA A 176 -7.95 -6.56 1.81
C ALA A 176 -8.08 -5.06 1.52
N VAL A 177 -9.27 -4.61 1.13
CA VAL A 177 -9.55 -3.29 0.58
C VAL A 177 -10.34 -2.37 1.50
N ILE A 178 -10.63 -2.83 2.71
CA ILE A 178 -11.42 -2.07 3.67
C ILE A 178 -10.45 -1.32 4.58
N PRO A 179 -10.65 -0.01 4.78
CA PRO A 179 -9.90 0.73 5.78
C PRO A 179 -10.03 0.08 7.14
N ILE A 180 -8.90 -0.08 7.80
CA ILE A 180 -8.86 -0.70 9.12
C ILE A 180 -9.65 0.12 10.14
N THR A 181 -9.79 1.44 9.93
CA THR A 181 -10.63 2.33 10.75
C THR A 181 -12.12 1.93 10.75
N ARG A 182 -12.65 1.41 9.63
CA ARG A 182 -14.05 0.93 9.54
C ARG A 182 -14.27 -0.40 10.28
N LEU A 183 -13.20 -1.11 10.57
CA LEU A 183 -13.21 -2.38 11.29
C LEU A 183 -13.04 -2.20 12.80
N HIS A 184 -12.50 -1.06 13.22
CA HIS A 184 -12.31 -0.72 14.63
C HIS A 184 -13.62 -0.32 15.33
N GLY A 185 -13.65 -0.43 16.66
CA GLY A 185 -14.76 0.02 17.48
C GLY A 185 -15.96 -0.92 17.52
N LYS A 186 -15.89 -2.07 16.85
CA LYS A 186 -16.90 -3.14 16.89
C LYS A 186 -16.25 -4.51 16.99
N ARG A 187 -17.03 -5.49 17.45
CA ARG A 187 -16.68 -6.91 17.41
C ARG A 187 -17.06 -7.48 16.05
N LEU A 188 -16.10 -7.98 15.29
CA LEU A 188 -16.31 -8.59 13.99
C LEU A 188 -16.69 -10.06 14.13
N GLU A 189 -17.83 -10.43 13.56
CA GLU A 189 -18.35 -11.81 13.55
C GLU A 189 -18.57 -12.31 12.13
N ALA A 190 -18.94 -13.58 11.97
CA ALA A 190 -19.16 -14.19 10.66
C ALA A 190 -20.06 -13.35 9.73
N GLU A 191 -21.16 -12.81 10.27
CA GLU A 191 -22.11 -11.98 9.51
C GLU A 191 -21.46 -10.68 8.97
N ASP A 192 -20.53 -10.06 9.71
CA ASP A 192 -19.81 -8.89 9.22
C ASP A 192 -18.99 -9.23 7.97
N PHE A 193 -18.28 -10.36 7.98
CA PHE A 193 -17.47 -10.82 6.85
C PHE A 193 -18.33 -11.29 5.67
N ASP A 194 -19.44 -12.00 5.95
CA ASP A 194 -20.38 -12.45 4.92
C ASP A 194 -21.03 -11.26 4.21
N LYS A 195 -21.35 -10.17 4.93
CA LYS A 195 -21.84 -8.91 4.33
C LYS A 195 -20.85 -8.28 3.35
N LEU A 196 -19.55 -8.47 3.55
CA LEU A 196 -18.54 -7.99 2.59
C LEU A 196 -18.59 -8.75 1.27
N MET A 197 -19.06 -10.00 1.30
CA MET A 197 -19.20 -10.85 0.12
C MET A 197 -20.46 -10.54 -0.68
N VAL A 198 -21.46 -9.91 -0.05
CA VAL A 198 -22.69 -9.48 -0.72
C VAL A 198 -22.40 -8.24 -1.55
N GLU A 199 -22.02 -8.48 -2.80
CA GLU A 199 -22.29 -7.62 -3.95
C GLU A 199 -22.03 -6.11 -3.71
N ASP A 200 -20.75 -5.73 -3.71
CA ASP A 200 -20.28 -4.36 -3.47
C ASP A 200 -20.10 -3.61 -4.81
N THR A 201 -21.16 -2.96 -5.30
CA THR A 201 -21.11 -2.18 -6.56
C THR A 201 -19.97 -1.17 -6.60
N PRO A 202 -19.74 -0.35 -5.54
CA PRO A 202 -18.60 0.57 -5.52
C PRO A 202 -17.26 -0.13 -5.79
N ARG A 203 -17.03 -1.27 -5.15
CA ARG A 203 -15.80 -2.04 -5.38
C ARG A 203 -15.73 -2.59 -6.80
N ASP A 204 -16.79 -3.23 -7.28
CA ASP A 204 -16.84 -3.79 -8.62
C ASP A 204 -16.61 -2.70 -9.69
N LEU A 205 -17.14 -1.48 -9.47
CA LEU A 205 -16.91 -0.33 -10.34
C LEU A 205 -15.45 0.13 -10.33
N LEU A 206 -14.83 0.30 -9.15
CA LEU A 206 -13.39 0.66 -9.07
C LEU A 206 -12.48 -0.42 -9.67
N VAL A 207 -12.80 -1.70 -9.44
CA VAL A 207 -12.06 -2.84 -10.01
C VAL A 207 -12.18 -2.85 -11.54
N TRP A 208 -13.37 -2.64 -12.08
CA TRP A 208 -13.56 -2.52 -13.52
C TRP A 208 -12.82 -1.30 -14.08
N MET A 209 -12.94 -0.12 -13.47
CA MET A 209 -12.23 1.09 -13.92
C MET A 209 -10.71 0.91 -13.91
N ASN A 210 -10.18 0.15 -12.96
CA ASN A 210 -8.75 -0.13 -12.87
C ASN A 210 -8.21 -0.97 -14.04
N SER A 211 -8.97 -1.98 -14.48
CA SER A 211 -8.57 -2.88 -15.58
C SER A 211 -9.78 -3.31 -16.43
N PRO A 212 -10.36 -2.42 -17.27
CA PRO A 212 -11.64 -2.70 -17.94
C PRO A 212 -11.63 -3.94 -18.82
N ALA A 213 -10.57 -4.13 -19.61
CA ALA A 213 -10.42 -5.27 -20.53
C ALA A 213 -10.28 -6.60 -19.76
N GLU A 214 -9.37 -6.65 -18.78
CA GLU A 214 -9.14 -7.85 -17.96
C GLU A 214 -10.39 -8.26 -17.19
N ILE A 215 -11.13 -7.29 -16.64
CA ILE A 215 -12.35 -7.57 -15.88
C ILE A 215 -13.47 -8.08 -16.79
N ARG A 216 -13.60 -7.55 -18.02
CA ARG A 216 -14.58 -8.06 -18.98
C ARG A 216 -14.31 -9.51 -19.38
N GLU A 217 -13.04 -9.90 -19.51
CA GLU A 217 -12.64 -11.29 -19.78
C GLU A 217 -12.85 -12.20 -18.56
N LYS A 218 -12.63 -11.67 -17.36
CA LYS A 218 -12.71 -12.44 -16.11
C LYS A 218 -14.14 -12.68 -15.63
N TRP A 219 -15.04 -11.73 -15.81
CA TRP A 219 -16.44 -11.87 -15.38
C TRP A 219 -17.27 -12.58 -16.43
N ASP A 220 -18.06 -13.55 -15.99
CA ASP A 220 -19.05 -14.21 -16.85
C ASP A 220 -20.19 -13.25 -17.25
N ASP A 221 -20.95 -13.64 -18.28
CA ASP A 221 -22.00 -12.79 -18.84
C ASP A 221 -23.13 -12.45 -17.84
N ASN A 222 -23.39 -13.34 -16.87
CA ASN A 222 -24.41 -13.11 -15.85
C ASN A 222 -23.94 -12.02 -14.86
N LYS A 223 -22.70 -12.13 -14.38
CA LYS A 223 -22.10 -11.12 -13.50
C LYS A 223 -21.96 -9.79 -14.24
N TRP A 224 -21.54 -9.81 -15.51
CA TRP A 224 -21.42 -8.61 -16.33
C TRP A 224 -22.76 -7.87 -16.51
N ALA A 225 -23.84 -8.61 -16.81
CA ALA A 225 -25.17 -8.04 -16.92
C ALA A 225 -25.68 -7.43 -15.59
N ALA A 226 -25.44 -8.11 -14.47
CA ALA A 226 -25.79 -7.61 -13.14
C ALA A 226 -25.00 -6.33 -12.79
N PHE A 227 -23.71 -6.29 -13.09
CA PHE A 227 -22.86 -5.12 -12.91
C PHE A 227 -23.36 -3.91 -13.70
N ILE A 228 -23.65 -4.07 -14.99
CA ILE A 228 -24.21 -3.00 -15.83
C ILE A 228 -25.53 -2.49 -15.24
N SER A 229 -26.43 -3.41 -14.87
CA SER A 229 -27.73 -3.06 -14.30
C SER A 229 -27.59 -2.19 -13.05
N ARG A 230 -26.65 -2.53 -12.17
CA ARG A 230 -26.39 -1.77 -10.94
C ARG A 230 -25.69 -0.45 -11.18
N CYS A 231 -24.74 -0.37 -12.11
CA CYS A 231 -24.13 0.91 -12.49
C CYS A 231 -25.19 1.90 -12.99
N LYS A 232 -26.15 1.42 -13.78
CA LYS A 232 -27.28 2.23 -14.24
C LYS A 232 -28.17 2.69 -13.10
N ALA A 233 -28.50 1.77 -12.19
CA ALA A 233 -29.41 2.05 -11.09
C ALA A 233 -28.82 2.98 -10.01
N GLU A 234 -27.54 2.77 -9.66
CA GLU A 234 -26.89 3.45 -8.53
C GLU A 234 -26.10 4.68 -8.96
N TYR A 235 -25.48 4.66 -10.15
CA TYR A 235 -24.57 5.72 -10.61
C TYR A 235 -25.10 6.50 -11.82
N GLY A 236 -26.24 6.09 -12.40
CA GLY A 236 -26.76 6.67 -13.63
C GLY A 236 -25.79 6.57 -14.81
N PHE A 237 -24.94 5.53 -14.80
CA PHE A 237 -23.83 5.33 -15.72
C PHE A 237 -23.91 3.96 -16.39
N ASP A 238 -23.60 3.89 -17.68
CA ASP A 238 -23.60 2.65 -18.46
C ASP A 238 -22.16 2.27 -18.87
N PRO A 239 -21.51 1.31 -18.17
CA PRO A 239 -20.13 0.90 -18.48
C PRO A 239 -19.92 0.46 -19.94
N GLU A 240 -20.96 -0.06 -20.60
CA GLU A 240 -20.87 -0.55 -21.98
C GLU A 240 -21.01 0.58 -23.01
N LYS A 241 -21.84 1.59 -22.74
CA LYS A 241 -22.09 2.70 -23.68
C LYS A 241 -21.18 3.89 -23.46
N ASP A 242 -20.93 4.23 -22.20
CA ASP A 242 -20.20 5.43 -21.80
C ASP A 242 -18.69 5.16 -21.74
N GLY A 243 -18.29 3.93 -21.41
CA GLY A 243 -16.90 3.50 -21.38
C GLY A 243 -16.08 4.02 -20.20
N GLU A 244 -14.82 3.60 -20.13
CA GLU A 244 -13.95 3.86 -18.97
C GLU A 244 -13.55 5.34 -18.86
N ILE A 245 -13.42 6.05 -19.99
CA ILE A 245 -13.02 7.46 -20.00
C ILE A 245 -14.06 8.32 -19.27
N VAL A 246 -15.34 8.09 -19.55
CA VAL A 246 -16.45 8.83 -18.91
C VAL A 246 -16.55 8.47 -17.43
N ALA A 247 -16.33 7.20 -17.06
CA ALA A 247 -16.26 6.82 -15.64
C ALA A 247 -15.12 7.54 -14.91
N GLY A 248 -13.93 7.59 -15.52
CA GLY A 248 -12.78 8.30 -14.97
C GLY A 248 -13.06 9.80 -14.81
N GLU A 249 -13.76 10.41 -15.78
CA GLU A 249 -14.11 11.82 -15.73
C GLU A 249 -15.08 12.09 -14.57
N LYS A 250 -16.13 11.27 -14.43
CA LYS A 250 -17.10 11.37 -13.32
C LYS A 250 -16.46 11.15 -11.96
N LEU A 251 -15.55 10.17 -11.86
CA LEU A 251 -14.81 9.87 -10.64
C LEU A 251 -13.92 11.06 -10.23
N GLY A 252 -13.19 11.67 -11.17
CA GLY A 252 -12.32 12.81 -10.89
C GLY A 252 -13.07 14.13 -10.67
N LEU A 253 -14.21 14.35 -11.34
CA LEU A 253 -15.02 15.55 -11.15
C LEU A 253 -15.78 15.53 -9.82
N ARG A 254 -16.23 14.35 -9.36
CA ARG A 254 -17.00 14.20 -8.10
C ARG A 254 -18.24 15.10 -8.05
N ASP A 255 -18.85 15.39 -9.21
CA ASP A 255 -19.97 16.34 -9.32
C ASP A 255 -21.21 15.87 -8.53
N ASP A 256 -21.39 14.56 -8.36
CA ASP A 256 -22.49 13.95 -7.59
C ASP A 256 -21.99 13.25 -6.32
N GLU A 257 -22.81 13.21 -5.27
CA GLU A 257 -22.47 12.56 -3.99
C GLU A 257 -22.10 11.07 -4.16
N VAL A 258 -22.75 10.36 -5.09
CA VAL A 258 -22.46 8.94 -5.36
C VAL A 258 -21.02 8.76 -5.88
N TRP A 259 -20.57 9.64 -6.79
CA TRP A 259 -19.21 9.62 -7.32
C TRP A 259 -18.20 10.15 -6.30
N GLY A 260 -18.57 11.13 -5.48
CA GLY A 260 -17.77 11.55 -4.33
C GLY A 260 -17.56 10.43 -3.31
N ASN A 261 -18.57 9.59 -3.07
CA ASN A 261 -18.46 8.42 -2.19
C ASN A 261 -17.54 7.34 -2.79
N LEU A 262 -17.61 7.14 -4.11
CA LEU A 262 -16.72 6.25 -4.83
C LEU A 262 -15.26 6.75 -4.76
N TRP A 263 -15.05 8.05 -4.91
CA TRP A 263 -13.73 8.67 -4.75
C TRP A 263 -13.17 8.46 -3.36
N ARG A 264 -13.95 8.73 -2.30
CA ARG A 264 -13.52 8.48 -0.92
C ARG A 264 -13.11 7.03 -0.70
N ARG A 265 -13.77 6.09 -1.39
CA ARG A 265 -13.41 4.67 -1.35
C ARG A 265 -12.12 4.34 -2.10
N PHE A 266 -11.80 5.08 -3.15
CA PHE A 266 -10.49 5.02 -3.80
C PHE A 266 -9.39 5.62 -2.89
N GLU A 267 -9.64 6.78 -2.28
CA GLU A 267 -8.70 7.45 -1.34
C GLU A 267 -8.32 6.58 -0.15
N GLU A 268 -9.27 5.78 0.31
CA GLU A 268 -9.11 4.82 1.38
C GLU A 268 -8.08 3.72 1.07
N SER A 269 -7.78 3.44 -0.20
CA SER A 269 -6.97 2.28 -0.61
C SER A 269 -6.38 2.40 -2.02
N PRO A 270 -5.68 3.49 -2.36
CA PRO A 270 -5.37 3.82 -3.75
C PRO A 270 -4.38 2.85 -4.39
N LEU A 271 -3.55 2.19 -3.58
CA LEU A 271 -2.59 1.18 -4.06
C LEU A 271 -3.27 -0.03 -4.70
N LEU A 272 -4.53 -0.34 -4.39
CA LEU A 272 -5.25 -1.45 -5.01
C LEU A 272 -5.62 -1.23 -6.46
N TYR A 273 -5.62 0.03 -6.88
CA TYR A 273 -6.11 0.44 -8.16
C TYR A 273 -4.99 1.12 -8.96
N PRO A 274 -3.89 0.40 -9.26
CA PRO A 274 -2.69 0.99 -9.89
C PRO A 274 -2.95 1.54 -11.30
N GLY A 275 -4.02 1.11 -11.98
CA GLY A 275 -4.46 1.60 -13.28
C GLY A 275 -5.31 2.87 -13.22
N LEU A 276 -5.94 3.18 -12.07
CA LEU A 276 -6.79 4.38 -11.93
C LEU A 276 -6.04 5.70 -12.14
N PRO A 277 -4.80 5.90 -11.65
CA PRO A 277 -4.05 7.12 -11.94
C PRO A 277 -3.92 7.37 -13.45
N GLU A 278 -3.61 6.33 -14.24
CA GLU A 278 -3.48 6.49 -15.69
C GLU A 278 -4.83 6.74 -16.37
N LEU A 279 -5.89 6.08 -15.90
CA LEU A 279 -7.25 6.38 -16.35
C LEU A 279 -7.61 7.86 -16.09
N LEU A 280 -7.37 8.36 -14.88
CA LEU A 280 -7.68 9.74 -14.50
C LEU A 280 -6.91 10.76 -15.34
N ARG A 281 -5.65 10.49 -15.68
CA ARG A 281 -4.89 11.35 -16.62
C ARG A 281 -5.58 11.45 -17.99
N ARG A 282 -6.03 10.31 -18.53
CA ARG A 282 -6.72 10.24 -19.83
C ARG A 282 -8.12 10.85 -19.79
N SER A 283 -8.76 10.81 -18.63
CA SER A 283 -10.14 11.24 -18.41
C SER A 283 -10.29 12.70 -17.98
N LYS A 284 -9.19 13.44 -17.85
CA LYS A 284 -9.23 14.82 -17.40
C LYS A 284 -10.06 15.70 -18.35
N PRO A 285 -11.02 16.49 -17.83
CA PRO A 285 -11.86 17.35 -18.65
C PRO A 285 -11.03 18.30 -19.50
N SER A 286 -11.22 18.24 -20.82
CA SER A 286 -10.62 19.20 -21.74
C SER A 286 -11.61 20.35 -21.99
N GLY A 287 -11.22 21.58 -21.58
CA GLY A 287 -12.02 22.79 -21.82
C GLY A 287 -12.77 23.38 -20.62
N LYS A 288 -12.75 22.73 -19.46
CA LYS A 288 -13.22 23.32 -18.19
C LYS A 288 -12.05 24.09 -17.55
N LEU A 289 -12.15 25.42 -17.48
CA LEU A 289 -11.08 26.28 -16.91
C LEU A 289 -11.06 26.31 -15.38
N ILE A 290 -12.20 25.99 -14.74
CA ILE A 290 -12.34 25.99 -13.28
C ILE A 290 -12.85 24.62 -12.87
N PHE A 291 -11.96 23.84 -12.26
CA PHE A 291 -12.24 22.54 -11.66
C PHE A 291 -11.28 22.31 -10.50
N ASP A 292 -11.63 21.37 -9.64
CA ASP A 292 -10.76 20.96 -8.54
C ASP A 292 -9.58 20.16 -9.08
N LYS A 293 -8.36 20.60 -8.76
CA LYS A 293 -7.11 20.00 -9.24
C LYS A 293 -6.72 18.74 -8.50
N GLU A 294 -7.19 18.58 -7.26
CA GLU A 294 -6.80 17.48 -6.37
C GLU A 294 -6.97 16.09 -6.99
N PRO A 295 -8.07 15.76 -7.68
CA PRO A 295 -8.30 14.41 -8.22
C PRO A 295 -7.49 14.05 -9.46
N TRP A 296 -6.62 14.95 -9.95
CA TRP A 296 -5.94 14.78 -11.23
C TRP A 296 -4.43 14.56 -11.04
N PRO A 297 -3.90 13.37 -11.36
CA PRO A 297 -2.49 13.04 -11.14
C PRO A 297 -1.52 13.98 -11.88
N ASP A 298 -1.89 14.43 -13.07
CA ASP A 298 -1.05 15.32 -13.89
C ASP A 298 -0.95 16.74 -13.31
N GLU A 299 -1.96 17.23 -12.58
CA GLU A 299 -1.85 18.47 -11.78
C GLU A 299 -0.85 18.28 -10.64
N ASN A 300 -0.93 17.15 -9.92
CA ASN A 300 0.04 16.84 -8.87
C ASN A 300 1.48 16.73 -9.42
N ASP A 301 1.67 16.06 -10.56
CA ASP A 301 2.97 15.94 -11.23
C ASP A 301 3.52 17.32 -11.65
N SER A 302 2.65 18.22 -12.12
CA SER A 302 3.02 19.60 -12.48
C SER A 302 3.45 20.40 -11.25
N GLU A 303 2.69 20.31 -10.16
CA GLU A 303 3.00 20.99 -8.90
C GLU A 303 4.29 20.44 -8.25
N GLU A 304 4.58 19.12 -8.32
CA GLU A 304 5.87 18.55 -7.92
C GLU A 304 7.03 19.12 -8.74
N LYS A 305 6.86 19.23 -10.07
CA LYS A 305 7.89 19.79 -10.95
C LYS A 305 8.16 21.26 -10.65
N SER A 306 7.11 22.05 -10.43
CA SER A 306 7.22 23.46 -10.04
C SER A 306 7.95 23.60 -8.70
N LEU A 307 7.52 22.85 -7.68
CA LEU A 307 8.15 22.85 -6.36
C LEU A 307 9.63 22.46 -6.45
N ARG A 308 9.98 21.45 -7.26
CA ARG A 308 11.38 21.08 -7.49
C ARG A 308 12.21 22.22 -8.07
N GLN A 309 11.69 22.93 -9.06
CA GLN A 309 12.39 24.06 -9.67
C GLN A 309 12.60 25.18 -8.66
N GLU A 310 11.55 25.56 -7.93
CA GLU A 310 11.62 26.63 -6.92
C GLU A 310 12.58 26.26 -5.76
N LEU A 311 12.63 25.00 -5.35
CA LEU A 311 13.59 24.51 -4.35
C LEU A 311 15.05 24.56 -4.85
N LEU A 312 15.31 24.24 -6.12
CA LEU A 312 16.65 24.32 -6.69
C LEU A 312 17.18 25.76 -6.77
N GLU A 313 16.29 26.72 -7.04
CA GLU A 313 16.63 28.14 -7.10
C GLU A 313 17.06 28.73 -5.74
N LEU A 314 16.69 28.09 -4.62
CA LEU A 314 17.10 28.51 -3.27
C LEU A 314 18.61 28.56 -3.09
N SER A 315 19.36 27.72 -3.82
CA SER A 315 20.84 27.68 -3.77
C SER A 315 21.51 29.01 -4.14
N SER A 316 20.80 29.86 -4.88
CA SER A 316 21.27 31.19 -5.32
C SER A 316 20.83 32.34 -4.41
N LYS A 317 20.04 32.07 -3.36
CA LYS A 317 19.45 33.08 -2.48
C LYS A 317 20.23 33.21 -1.17
N SER A 318 20.08 34.35 -0.49
CA SER A 318 20.58 34.49 0.87
C SER A 318 19.80 33.58 1.84
N PRO A 319 20.37 33.21 3.01
CA PRO A 319 19.65 32.38 4.00
C PRO A 319 18.31 32.97 4.45
N ALA A 320 18.19 34.31 4.54
CA ALA A 320 16.94 34.96 4.91
C ALA A 320 15.87 34.80 3.81
N GLU A 321 16.22 35.08 2.56
CA GLU A 321 15.31 34.94 1.42
C GLU A 321 14.93 33.48 1.16
N ALA A 322 15.86 32.54 1.35
CA ALA A 322 15.59 31.12 1.18
C ALA A 322 14.54 30.63 2.20
N ARG A 323 14.65 31.05 3.47
CA ARG A 323 13.66 30.71 4.51
C ARG A 323 12.29 31.28 4.22
N GLN A 324 12.22 32.56 3.84
CA GLN A 324 10.96 33.18 3.43
C GLN A 324 10.32 32.43 2.26
N LYS A 325 11.12 32.06 1.26
CA LYS A 325 10.61 31.32 0.10
C LYS A 325 10.11 29.92 0.46
N ILE A 326 10.77 29.23 1.39
CA ILE A 326 10.30 27.94 1.92
C ILE A 326 8.94 28.10 2.61
N GLU A 327 8.73 29.15 3.39
CA GLU A 327 7.44 29.42 4.05
C GLU A 327 6.32 29.70 3.03
N GLU A 328 6.62 30.45 1.96
CA GLU A 328 5.68 30.69 0.86
C GLU A 328 5.32 29.40 0.12
N LEU A 329 6.31 28.55 -0.17
CA LEU A 329 6.10 27.24 -0.78
C LEU A 329 5.24 26.35 0.12
N GLU A 330 5.52 26.31 1.42
CA GLU A 330 4.76 25.52 2.39
C GLU A 330 3.31 26.00 2.47
N ALA A 331 3.07 27.31 2.45
CA ALA A 331 1.71 27.87 2.43
C ALA A 331 0.92 27.45 1.18
N ARG A 332 1.59 27.31 0.02
CA ARG A 332 0.98 26.87 -1.24
C ARG A 332 0.74 25.36 -1.30
N HIS A 333 1.71 24.56 -0.89
CA HIS A 333 1.71 23.11 -1.16
C HIS A 333 1.25 22.25 0.01
N ASN A 334 1.06 22.77 1.23
CA ASN A 334 0.74 21.95 2.41
C ASN A 334 -0.43 20.98 2.20
N LYS A 335 -1.54 21.44 1.60
CA LYS A 335 -2.74 20.62 1.37
C LYS A 335 -2.49 19.41 0.47
N ARG A 336 -1.45 19.45 -0.37
CA ARG A 336 -1.09 18.33 -1.24
C ARG A 336 -0.63 17.11 -0.45
N ARG A 337 -0.29 17.28 0.83
CA ARG A 337 0.01 16.15 1.73
C ARG A 337 -1.23 15.31 2.07
N ASP A 338 -2.42 15.89 1.94
CA ASP A 338 -3.69 15.20 2.16
C ASP A 338 -4.25 14.56 0.88
N TRP A 339 -3.62 14.80 -0.27
CA TRP A 339 -4.06 14.24 -1.55
C TRP A 339 -3.75 12.74 -1.62
N VAL A 340 -4.62 11.99 -2.30
CA VAL A 340 -4.49 10.54 -2.51
C VAL A 340 -3.14 10.11 -3.11
N TRP A 341 -2.51 11.02 -3.87
CA TRP A 341 -1.22 10.83 -4.52
C TRP A 341 -0.06 10.55 -3.55
N VAL A 342 -0.15 11.05 -2.31
CA VAL A 342 0.80 10.71 -1.24
C VAL A 342 0.78 9.23 -0.95
N GLY A 343 -0.40 8.61 -0.87
CA GLY A 343 -0.58 7.19 -0.56
C GLY A 343 0.05 6.25 -1.58
N ILE A 344 0.28 6.74 -2.81
CA ILE A 344 0.94 5.99 -3.89
C ILE A 344 2.33 6.54 -4.26
N GLY A 345 2.90 7.43 -3.43
CA GLY A 345 4.27 7.92 -3.57
C GLY A 345 4.49 8.97 -4.66
N GLN A 346 3.45 9.66 -5.12
CA GLN A 346 3.51 10.64 -6.20
C GLN A 346 3.68 12.10 -5.72
N SER A 347 3.72 12.38 -4.41
CA SER A 347 3.93 13.73 -3.87
C SER A 347 5.13 13.84 -2.89
N PRO A 348 6.31 13.28 -3.21
CA PRO A 348 7.44 13.21 -2.27
C PRO A 348 7.97 14.57 -1.83
N LEU A 349 7.97 15.60 -2.69
CA LEU A 349 8.49 16.92 -2.34
C LEU A 349 7.53 17.69 -1.43
N ALA A 350 6.22 17.55 -1.63
CA ALA A 350 5.22 18.13 -0.72
C ALA A 350 5.37 17.60 0.73
N ILE A 351 5.73 16.32 0.89
CA ILE A 351 6.06 15.71 2.19
C ILE A 351 7.37 16.28 2.73
N ALA A 352 8.44 16.29 1.92
CA ALA A 352 9.75 16.79 2.35
C ALA A 352 9.73 18.28 2.74
N LEU A 353 8.87 19.07 2.09
CA LEU A 353 8.72 20.51 2.32
C LEU A 353 8.30 20.84 3.75
N GLU A 354 7.48 19.99 4.40
CA GLU A 354 7.09 20.17 5.79
C GLU A 354 8.32 20.24 6.72
N HIS A 355 9.23 19.28 6.56
CA HIS A 355 10.46 19.23 7.36
C HIS A 355 11.39 20.40 7.04
N LEU A 356 11.47 20.81 5.78
CA LEU A 356 12.21 22.00 5.38
C LEU A 356 11.63 23.28 6.01
N ALA A 357 10.30 23.40 6.09
CA ALA A 357 9.64 24.53 6.73
C ALA A 357 9.89 24.58 8.23
N VAL A 358 9.89 23.43 8.91
CA VAL A 358 10.28 23.32 10.33
C VAL A 358 11.73 23.78 10.52
N MET A 359 12.65 23.33 9.66
CA MET A 359 14.06 23.74 9.71
C MET A 359 14.25 25.23 9.43
N ALA A 360 13.53 25.78 8.45
CA ALA A 360 13.55 27.21 8.12
C ALA A 360 13.14 28.05 9.33
N LYS A 361 12.06 27.66 10.03
CA LYS A 361 11.60 28.32 11.26
C LYS A 361 12.57 28.17 12.42
N ALA A 362 13.17 27.00 12.60
CA ALA A 362 14.13 26.78 13.69
C ALA A 362 15.40 27.61 13.50
N THR A 363 15.92 27.67 12.27
CA THR A 363 17.17 28.38 11.96
C THR A 363 17.01 29.89 11.86
N SER A 364 15.78 30.42 11.72
CA SER A 364 15.51 31.86 11.72
C SER A 364 15.69 32.50 13.10
N GLN A 365 15.65 31.70 14.16
CA GLN A 365 15.91 32.18 15.52
C GLN A 365 17.38 32.62 15.65
N SER A 366 17.58 33.89 15.97
CA SER A 366 18.92 34.36 16.35
C SER A 366 19.32 33.72 17.67
N MET A 367 20.46 33.03 17.71
CA MET A 367 21.08 32.63 18.97
C MET A 367 21.59 33.89 19.67
N GLY A 368 20.71 34.54 20.42
CA GLY A 368 21.00 35.73 21.21
C GLY A 368 21.12 35.35 22.68
N GLY A 369 22.27 35.65 23.26
CA GLY A 369 22.56 35.49 24.68
C GLY A 369 23.88 36.18 24.98
N ASP A 370 23.93 36.93 26.07
CA ASP A 370 25.14 37.59 26.59
C ASP A 370 26.11 36.61 27.26
N SER A 371 25.77 35.31 27.31
CA SER A 371 26.58 34.22 27.85
C SER A 371 26.34 32.90 27.13
N ALA A 372 27.29 31.97 27.26
CA ALA A 372 27.19 30.62 26.71
C ALA A 372 26.03 29.82 27.34
N GLU A 373 25.75 30.00 28.63
CA GLU A 373 24.59 29.41 29.31
C GLU A 373 23.25 29.94 28.75
N ALA A 374 23.15 31.24 28.44
CA ALA A 374 21.95 31.81 27.82
C ALA A 374 21.71 31.21 26.43
N MET A 375 22.76 31.02 25.64
CA MET A 375 22.68 30.34 24.34
C MET A 375 22.30 28.85 24.48
N ALA A 376 22.86 28.13 25.46
CA ALA A 376 22.57 26.72 25.71
C ALA A 376 21.12 26.48 26.16
N SER A 377 20.50 27.45 26.82
CA SER A 377 19.11 27.35 27.26
C SER A 377 18.08 27.34 26.12
N ILE A 378 18.46 27.84 24.93
CA ILE A 378 17.65 27.88 23.70
C ILE A 378 17.59 26.50 23.02
N TYR A 379 18.47 25.55 23.38
CA TYR A 379 18.56 24.20 22.80
C TYR A 379 17.59 23.16 23.41
N ARG A 380 16.82 23.48 24.44
CA ARG A 380 15.81 22.58 25.05
C ARG A 380 14.45 22.75 24.39
#